data_AF-A0A3A6JRI2-F1
#
_entry.id   AF-A0A3A6JRI2-F1
#
_cell.length_a   1.000
_cell.length_b   1.000
_cell.length_c   1.000
_cell.angle_alpha   90.00
_cell.angle_beta   90.00
_cell.angle_gamma   90.00
#
_symmetry.space_group_name_H-M   'P 1'
#
loop_
_entity.id
_entity.type
_entity.pdbx_description
1 polymer ?
#
loop_
_entity_poly.entity_id
_entity_poly.type
_entity_poly.pdbx_seq_one_letter_code
_entity_poly.pdbx_strand_id
1 'polypeptide(L)'
;MFDYFYGQSGEMFSYFRVPKILFRDIKFKDLFTDAKTLYGILLDRMGLSVKNGWLDEQGRVYIIFPVQEVMDALGCADNKATKLFRELEKFGLIERKRRGLGKPNLIYVKNFADPRFRNREKNGSGAADSAQPETAKSRGNKTEWNKTERSEPDPFSSDAEDEPDERTRLEAYFMQSLEVDLLLRVCPDEEDTIYQIVDLLVDTCSTKRKLLRVAGDDKPAEVVRSRFMKLNADHIRFVLKCLAESTAPVRNMKQYLLAALYNAPTTMQLYYQNQTNHDLSNRG
;
A
#
# COMPACT_ATOMS: atom_id res chain seq x y z
N MET A 1 -13.51 18.67 -32.62
CA MET A 1 -12.85 17.44 -33.11
C MET A 1 -11.71 17.17 -32.16
N PHE A 2 -11.67 15.98 -31.56
CA PHE A 2 -10.56 15.60 -30.67
C PHE A 2 -9.44 15.00 -31.53
N ASP A 3 -8.20 15.40 -31.28
CA ASP A 3 -7.01 14.94 -31.99
C ASP A 3 -6.31 13.81 -31.21
N TYR A 4 -5.41 13.08 -31.86
CA TYR A 4 -4.68 11.96 -31.25
C TYR A 4 -3.60 12.45 -30.27
N PHE A 5 -3.24 11.59 -29.32
CA PHE A 5 -2.10 11.85 -28.45
C PHE A 5 -0.78 11.63 -29.21
N TYR A 6 0.05 12.66 -29.28
CA TYR A 6 1.41 12.58 -29.80
C TYR A 6 2.40 12.89 -28.64
N GLY A 7 3.24 11.93 -28.23
CA GLY A 7 4.24 12.10 -27.16
C GLY A 7 3.70 12.05 -25.70
N GLN A 8 4.45 12.63 -24.74
CA GLN A 8 4.16 12.68 -23.28
C GLN A 8 2.91 13.52 -22.90
N SER A 9 1.84 13.44 -23.69
CA SER A 9 0.60 14.18 -23.47
C SER A 9 -0.23 13.66 -22.28
N GLY A 10 0.14 12.50 -21.71
CA GLY A 10 -0.53 11.94 -20.54
C GLY A 10 -0.32 12.78 -19.26
N GLU A 11 0.80 13.46 -19.09
CA GLU A 11 1.08 14.17 -17.83
C GLU A 11 0.22 15.43 -17.63
N MET A 12 -0.50 15.88 -18.67
CA MET A 12 -1.35 17.08 -18.62
C MET A 12 -2.70 16.86 -17.92
N PHE A 13 -3.05 15.62 -17.55
CA PHE A 13 -4.34 15.32 -16.93
C PHE A 13 -4.25 15.14 -15.41
N SER A 14 -5.33 15.53 -14.73
CA SER A 14 -5.56 15.11 -13.34
C SER A 14 -6.21 13.74 -13.32
N TYR A 15 -5.74 12.86 -12.45
CA TYR A 15 -6.13 11.45 -12.41
C TYR A 15 -6.71 11.06 -11.07
N PHE A 16 -7.83 10.35 -11.08
CA PHE A 16 -8.27 9.58 -9.92
C PHE A 16 -7.52 8.24 -9.86
N ARG A 17 -6.97 7.92 -8.70
CA ARG A 17 -6.26 6.65 -8.46
C ARG A 17 -7.22 5.63 -7.87
N VAL A 18 -7.54 4.58 -8.64
CA VAL A 18 -8.31 3.44 -8.16
C VAL A 18 -7.36 2.26 -7.89
N PRO A 19 -7.36 1.65 -6.69
CA PRO A 19 -6.47 0.52 -6.42
C PRO A 19 -6.77 -0.69 -7.31
N LYS A 20 -5.74 -1.19 -8.00
CA LYS A 20 -5.82 -2.34 -8.92
C LYS A 20 -6.39 -3.61 -8.26
N ILE A 21 -6.13 -3.78 -6.97
CA ILE A 21 -6.62 -4.89 -6.15
C ILE A 21 -8.16 -4.97 -6.09
N LEU A 22 -8.88 -3.86 -6.22
CA LEU A 22 -10.34 -3.88 -6.32
C LEU A 22 -10.81 -4.65 -7.57
N PHE A 23 -9.99 -4.73 -8.61
CA PHE A 23 -10.29 -5.44 -9.86
C PHE A 23 -9.70 -6.84 -9.93
N ARG A 24 -8.76 -7.19 -9.04
CA ARG A 24 -8.01 -8.46 -9.08
C ARG A 24 -8.46 -9.45 -8.01
N ASP A 25 -8.75 -8.96 -6.81
CA ASP A 25 -9.13 -9.82 -5.68
C ASP A 25 -10.57 -10.32 -5.83
N ILE A 26 -10.77 -11.61 -5.63
CA ILE A 26 -12.08 -12.26 -5.70
C ILE A 26 -13.06 -11.69 -4.67
N LYS A 27 -12.56 -11.16 -3.54
CA LYS A 27 -13.37 -10.48 -2.52
C LYS A 27 -14.14 -9.30 -3.09
N PHE A 28 -13.62 -8.64 -4.13
CA PHE A 28 -14.24 -7.45 -4.74
C PHE A 28 -14.75 -7.72 -6.17
N LYS A 29 -14.85 -8.99 -6.56
CA LYS A 29 -15.34 -9.38 -7.89
C LYS A 29 -16.75 -8.85 -8.13
N ASP A 30 -17.62 -8.97 -7.14
CA ASP A 30 -19.03 -8.56 -7.21
C ASP A 30 -19.26 -7.07 -6.88
N LEU A 31 -18.20 -6.32 -6.59
CA LEU A 31 -18.30 -4.87 -6.33
C LEU A 31 -18.57 -4.12 -7.64
N PHE A 32 -19.57 -3.24 -7.70
CA PHE A 32 -19.84 -2.47 -8.91
C PHE A 32 -18.65 -1.61 -9.32
N THR A 33 -18.41 -1.51 -10.64
CA THR A 33 -17.35 -0.69 -11.21
C THR A 33 -17.47 0.77 -10.76
N ASP A 34 -18.69 1.31 -10.72
CA ASP A 34 -18.95 2.67 -10.24
C ASP A 34 -18.59 2.83 -8.75
N ALA A 35 -18.74 1.78 -7.95
CA ALA A 35 -18.34 1.81 -6.54
C ALA A 35 -16.81 1.77 -6.42
N LYS A 36 -16.12 1.00 -7.27
CA LYS A 36 -14.65 1.02 -7.38
C LYS A 36 -14.15 2.42 -7.73
N THR A 37 -14.79 3.09 -8.69
CA THR A 37 -14.49 4.48 -9.07
C THR A 37 -14.74 5.44 -7.91
N LEU A 38 -15.90 5.34 -7.24
CA LEU A 38 -16.23 6.14 -6.06
C LEU A 38 -15.17 6.00 -4.97
N TYR A 39 -14.68 4.78 -4.74
CA TYR A 39 -13.61 4.53 -3.77
C TYR A 39 -12.30 5.26 -4.15
N GLY A 40 -11.93 5.29 -5.44
CA GLY A 40 -10.78 6.07 -5.91
C GLY A 40 -10.94 7.58 -5.70
N ILE A 41 -12.14 8.13 -5.93
CA ILE A 41 -12.46 9.53 -5.64
C ILE A 41 -12.35 9.80 -4.13
N LEU A 42 -12.87 8.90 -3.30
CA LEU A 42 -12.77 9.03 -1.83
C LEU A 42 -11.31 8.99 -1.35
N LEU A 43 -10.44 8.18 -1.96
CA LEU A 43 -9.00 8.20 -1.63
C LEU A 43 -8.34 9.53 -1.95
N ASP A 44 -8.66 10.14 -3.08
CA ASP A 44 -8.15 11.46 -3.45
C ASP A 44 -8.61 12.54 -2.46
N ARG A 45 -9.91 12.53 -2.13
CA ARG A 45 -10.51 13.41 -1.11
C ARG A 45 -9.92 13.20 0.29
N MET A 46 -9.55 11.97 0.63
CA MET A 46 -8.87 11.65 1.88
C MET A 46 -7.52 12.37 1.96
N GLY A 47 -6.76 12.39 0.86
CA GLY A 47 -5.49 13.11 0.77
C GLY A 47 -5.64 14.62 1.02
N LEU A 48 -6.75 15.22 0.56
CA LEU A 48 -7.09 16.61 0.89
C LEU A 48 -7.47 16.79 2.37
N SER A 49 -8.21 15.83 2.93
CA SER A 49 -8.64 15.86 4.34
C SER A 49 -7.44 15.78 5.29
N VAL A 50 -6.41 15.00 4.96
CA VAL A 50 -5.12 14.97 5.69
C VAL A 50 -4.46 16.35 5.70
N LYS A 51 -4.36 17.00 4.53
CA LYS A 51 -3.75 18.33 4.40
C LYS A 51 -4.50 19.40 5.19
N ASN A 52 -5.82 19.26 5.29
CA ASN A 52 -6.69 20.18 6.03
C ASN A 52 -6.79 19.83 7.54
N GLY A 53 -6.11 18.79 8.02
CA GLY A 53 -6.14 18.38 9.42
C GLY A 53 -7.49 17.82 9.88
N TRP A 54 -8.30 17.27 8.97
CA TRP A 54 -9.60 16.68 9.28
C TRP A 54 -9.43 15.28 9.90
N LEU A 55 -9.06 15.29 11.17
CA LEU A 55 -8.82 14.11 11.99
C LEU A 55 -9.84 14.07 13.13
N ASP A 56 -10.28 12.87 13.51
CA ASP A 56 -11.02 12.69 14.75
C ASP A 56 -10.09 12.63 15.97
N GLU A 57 -10.68 12.52 17.16
CA GLU A 57 -9.96 12.44 18.44
C GLU A 57 -8.99 11.26 18.53
N GLN A 58 -9.15 10.22 17.70
CA GLN A 58 -8.27 9.06 17.62
C GLN A 58 -7.23 9.20 16.49
N GLY A 59 -7.12 10.38 15.87
CA GLY A 59 -6.19 10.64 14.76
C GLY A 59 -6.61 9.98 13.44
N ARG A 60 -7.86 9.52 13.30
CA ARG A 60 -8.35 8.92 12.05
C ARG A 60 -8.86 10.02 11.13
N VAL A 61 -8.42 9.96 9.88
CA VAL A 61 -8.86 10.90 8.84
C VAL A 61 -10.32 10.61 8.49
N TYR A 62 -11.13 11.66 8.43
CA TYR A 62 -12.49 11.59 7.90
C TYR A 62 -12.66 12.53 6.73
N ILE A 63 -13.64 12.20 5.87
CA ILE A 63 -14.04 13.01 4.73
C ILE A 63 -15.48 13.44 4.95
N ILE A 64 -15.79 14.67 4.54
CA ILE A 64 -17.17 15.13 4.38
C ILE A 64 -17.46 15.08 2.87
N PHE A 65 -18.27 14.12 2.45
CA PHE A 65 -18.65 13.96 1.05
C PHE A 65 -20.15 13.66 0.94
N PRO A 66 -20.99 14.70 0.77
CA PRO A 66 -22.44 14.55 0.69
C PRO A 66 -22.85 13.80 -0.58
N VAL A 67 -24.06 13.23 -0.55
CA VAL A 67 -24.60 12.47 -1.69
C VAL A 67 -24.67 13.32 -2.97
N GLN A 68 -24.97 14.62 -2.84
CA GLN A 68 -24.99 15.54 -3.97
C GLN A 68 -23.64 15.59 -4.71
N GLU A 69 -22.52 15.66 -3.99
CA GLU A 69 -21.21 15.69 -4.65
C GLU A 69 -20.85 14.36 -5.32
N VAL A 70 -21.39 13.24 -4.84
CA VAL A 70 -21.27 11.93 -5.54
C VAL A 70 -22.07 11.93 -6.83
N MET A 71 -23.28 12.49 -6.79
CA MET A 71 -24.12 12.63 -7.97
C MET A 71 -23.43 13.46 -9.04
N ASP A 72 -22.83 14.58 -8.65
CA ASP A 72 -22.09 15.46 -9.55
C ASP A 72 -20.82 14.78 -10.10
N ALA A 73 -20.06 14.09 -9.25
CA ALA A 73 -18.81 13.44 -9.65
C ALA A 73 -19.01 12.21 -10.56
N LEU A 74 -20.09 11.45 -10.36
CA LEU A 74 -20.37 10.23 -11.12
C LEU A 74 -21.51 10.38 -12.15
N GLY A 75 -22.11 11.56 -12.25
CA GLY A 75 -23.26 11.81 -13.13
C GLY A 75 -24.43 10.87 -12.85
N CYS A 76 -24.77 10.63 -11.57
CA CYS A 76 -25.76 9.62 -11.20
C CYS A 76 -26.89 10.18 -10.32
N ALA A 77 -28.03 9.49 -10.31
CA ALA A 77 -29.17 9.83 -9.46
C ALA A 77 -28.92 9.47 -7.98
N ASP A 78 -29.62 10.15 -7.07
CA ASP A 78 -29.49 9.99 -5.61
C ASP A 78 -29.60 8.52 -5.16
N ASN A 79 -30.57 7.78 -5.70
CA ASN A 79 -30.75 6.36 -5.40
C ASN A 79 -29.51 5.52 -5.75
N LYS A 80 -28.86 5.84 -6.87
CA LYS A 80 -27.64 5.15 -7.30
C LYS A 80 -26.47 5.53 -6.40
N ALA A 81 -26.26 6.82 -6.13
CA ALA A 81 -25.22 7.28 -5.21
C ALA A 81 -25.34 6.64 -3.81
N THR A 82 -26.57 6.57 -3.28
CA THR A 82 -26.85 5.90 -2.00
C THR A 82 -26.55 4.40 -2.06
N LYS A 83 -26.88 3.73 -3.17
CA LYS A 83 -26.57 2.31 -3.39
C LYS A 83 -25.05 2.05 -3.42
N LEU A 84 -24.29 2.90 -4.11
CA LEU A 84 -22.83 2.78 -4.17
C LEU A 84 -22.18 2.90 -2.79
N PHE A 85 -22.64 3.83 -1.95
CA PHE A 85 -22.14 3.91 -0.58
C PHE A 85 -22.46 2.66 0.24
N ARG A 86 -23.70 2.14 0.16
CA ARG A 86 -24.09 0.92 0.87
C ARG A 86 -23.25 -0.27 0.44
N GLU A 87 -22.90 -0.33 -0.83
CA GLU A 87 -22.05 -1.38 -1.37
C GLU A 87 -20.62 -1.27 -0.84
N LEU A 88 -20.02 -0.07 -0.84
CA LEU A 88 -18.70 0.14 -0.24
C LEU A 88 -18.67 -0.21 1.25
N GLU A 89 -19.75 0.07 1.98
CA GLU A 89 -19.92 -0.36 3.37
C GLU A 89 -20.01 -1.89 3.50
N LYS A 90 -20.79 -2.54 2.63
CA LYS A 90 -20.94 -4.01 2.60
C LYS A 90 -19.61 -4.73 2.43
N PHE A 91 -18.71 -4.19 1.58
CA PHE A 91 -17.39 -4.77 1.36
C PHE A 91 -16.32 -4.31 2.38
N GLY A 92 -16.71 -3.49 3.38
CA GLY A 92 -15.82 -3.01 4.43
C GLY A 92 -14.81 -1.95 3.98
N LEU A 93 -15.04 -1.31 2.83
CA LEU A 93 -14.13 -0.32 2.26
C LEU A 93 -14.29 1.06 2.90
N ILE A 94 -15.49 1.36 3.42
CA ILE A 94 -15.77 2.62 4.11
C ILE A 94 -16.63 2.38 5.36
N GLU A 95 -16.65 3.37 6.24
CA GLU A 95 -17.57 3.47 7.36
C GLU A 95 -18.15 4.89 7.42
N ARG A 96 -19.49 5.02 7.52
CA ARG A 96 -20.14 6.33 7.63
C ARG A 96 -20.70 6.55 9.04
N LYS A 97 -20.39 7.70 9.63
CA LYS A 97 -20.96 8.16 10.91
C LYS A 97 -21.87 9.37 10.71
N ARG A 98 -23.10 9.28 11.22
CA ARG A 98 -24.08 10.38 11.17
C ARG A 98 -23.72 11.47 12.19
N ARG A 99 -23.89 12.74 11.80
CA ARG A 99 -23.61 13.92 12.63
C ARG A 99 -24.86 14.68 13.12
N GLY A 100 -26.05 14.11 12.91
CA GLY A 100 -27.34 14.72 13.23
C GLY A 100 -28.14 15.12 11.98
N LEU A 101 -29.32 15.72 12.20
CA LEU A 101 -30.23 16.15 11.13
C LEU A 101 -29.58 17.24 10.26
N GLY A 102 -29.64 17.07 8.93
CA GLY A 102 -29.18 18.06 7.94
C GLY A 102 -27.66 18.17 7.76
N LYS A 103 -26.84 17.49 8.57
CA LYS A 103 -25.37 17.50 8.42
C LYS A 103 -24.90 16.32 7.57
N PRO A 104 -23.94 16.52 6.65
CA PRO A 104 -23.35 15.42 5.89
C PRO A 104 -22.62 14.43 6.82
N ASN A 105 -22.68 13.15 6.44
CA ASN A 105 -22.03 12.07 7.19
C ASN A 105 -20.50 12.21 7.14
N LEU A 106 -19.83 11.80 8.21
CA LEU A 106 -18.40 11.57 8.19
C LEU A 106 -18.13 10.23 7.52
N ILE A 107 -17.24 10.21 6.55
CA ILE A 107 -16.83 9.01 5.84
C ILE A 107 -15.40 8.68 6.21
N TYR A 108 -15.19 7.50 6.76
CA TYR A 108 -13.88 6.95 7.06
C TYR A 108 -13.54 5.92 5.99
N VAL A 109 -12.47 6.18 5.24
CA VAL A 109 -11.98 5.27 4.19
C VAL A 109 -11.03 4.26 4.83
N LYS A 110 -11.32 2.96 4.68
CA LYS A 110 -10.58 1.88 5.35
C LYS A 110 -9.46 1.36 4.46
N ASN A 111 -8.26 1.19 5.02
CA ASN A 111 -7.18 0.51 4.34
C ASN A 111 -7.38 -1.00 4.44
N PHE A 112 -7.83 -1.62 3.35
CA PHE A 112 -8.05 -3.06 3.27
C PHE A 112 -6.78 -3.87 2.95
N ALA A 113 -5.65 -3.19 2.65
CA ALA A 113 -4.36 -3.83 2.35
C ALA A 113 -3.48 -4.01 3.60
N ASP A 114 -3.85 -3.43 4.74
CA ASP A 114 -3.07 -3.52 5.98
C ASP A 114 -3.50 -4.76 6.80
N PRO A 115 -2.61 -5.76 7.00
CA PRO A 115 -2.92 -6.99 7.73
C PRO A 115 -3.37 -6.75 9.17
N ARG A 116 -3.00 -5.60 9.76
CA ARG A 116 -3.29 -5.26 11.16
C ARG A 116 -4.78 -5.11 11.46
N PHE A 117 -5.61 -4.88 10.44
CA PHE A 117 -7.05 -4.65 10.62
C PHE A 117 -7.94 -5.85 10.28
N ARG A 118 -7.39 -6.94 9.72
CA ARG A 118 -8.14 -8.20 9.48
C ARG A 118 -8.65 -8.84 10.78
N ASN A 119 -7.97 -8.61 11.90
CA ASN A 119 -8.28 -9.27 13.17
C ASN A 119 -9.32 -8.56 14.05
N ARG A 120 -9.86 -7.40 13.64
CA ARG A 120 -10.80 -6.65 14.48
C ARG A 120 -12.26 -7.02 14.28
N GLU A 121 -12.63 -7.62 13.16
CA GLU A 121 -14.04 -7.87 12.81
C GLU A 121 -14.67 -9.11 13.48
N LYS A 122 -13.90 -9.97 14.15
CA LYS A 122 -14.47 -11.15 14.85
C LYS A 122 -15.08 -10.85 16.23
N ASN A 123 -14.91 -9.66 16.80
CA ASN A 123 -15.37 -9.36 18.18
C ASN A 123 -16.37 -8.20 18.24
N GLY A 124 -17.32 -8.12 17.32
CA GLY A 124 -18.22 -6.96 17.21
C GLY A 124 -19.66 -7.27 16.80
N SER A 125 -20.21 -8.41 17.21
CA SER A 125 -21.65 -8.67 17.12
C SER A 125 -22.22 -9.07 18.48
N GLY A 126 -22.70 -8.07 19.20
CA GLY A 126 -23.45 -8.23 20.44
C GLY A 126 -24.16 -6.93 20.76
N ALA A 127 -25.38 -6.80 20.27
CA ALA A 127 -26.32 -5.78 20.71
C ALA A 127 -26.77 -6.12 22.14
N ALA A 128 -26.66 -5.17 23.07
CA ALA A 128 -27.52 -5.10 24.25
C ALA A 128 -27.42 -3.71 24.90
N ASP A 129 -28.56 -3.27 25.40
CA ASP A 129 -28.91 -1.98 25.97
C ASP A 129 -28.05 -1.47 27.13
N SER A 130 -27.94 -0.15 27.16
CA SER A 130 -28.27 0.74 28.28
C SER A 130 -28.22 0.15 29.70
N ALA A 131 -27.16 0.48 30.47
CA ALA A 131 -27.21 1.01 31.85
C ALA A 131 -25.83 0.96 32.53
N GLN A 132 -25.44 2.08 33.13
CA GLN A 132 -24.48 2.19 34.23
C GLN A 132 -25.18 3.01 35.35
N PRO A 133 -24.69 3.05 36.61
CA PRO A 133 -23.55 2.33 37.22
C PRO A 133 -23.92 1.74 38.61
N GLU A 134 -22.95 1.13 39.31
CA GLU A 134 -22.55 1.49 40.69
C GLU A 134 -21.57 0.45 41.29
N THR A 135 -20.43 0.97 41.77
CA THR A 135 -19.56 0.61 42.91
C THR A 135 -19.38 -0.85 43.40
N ALA A 136 -18.11 -1.26 43.55
CA ALA A 136 -17.39 -1.34 44.86
C ALA A 136 -16.34 -2.47 44.94
N LYS A 137 -15.08 -2.05 45.13
CA LYS A 137 -14.12 -2.54 46.14
C LYS A 137 -13.69 -4.03 46.21
N SER A 138 -12.42 -4.24 45.87
CA SER A 138 -11.31 -4.51 46.82
C SER A 138 -10.50 -5.81 46.62
N ARG A 139 -9.21 -5.68 47.01
CA ARG A 139 -8.20 -6.70 47.34
C ARG A 139 -7.61 -7.45 46.13
N GLY A 140 -6.32 -7.41 45.79
CA GLY A 140 -5.11 -7.01 46.51
C GLY A 140 -4.35 -8.23 47.08
N ASN A 141 -3.46 -8.84 46.28
CA ASN A 141 -2.01 -9.00 46.53
C ASN A 141 -1.37 -10.26 45.90
N LYS A 142 -0.28 -9.99 45.15
CA LYS A 142 1.01 -10.69 44.99
C LYS A 142 1.10 -12.21 45.17
N THR A 143 1.65 -12.85 44.13
CA THR A 143 2.78 -13.78 44.31
C THR A 143 3.71 -13.76 43.09
N GLU A 144 5.01 -13.76 43.41
CA GLU A 144 6.17 -13.74 42.53
C GLU A 144 6.62 -15.17 42.16
N TRP A 145 7.06 -15.31 40.90
CA TRP A 145 8.11 -16.20 40.36
C TRP A 145 7.95 -17.72 40.46
N ASN A 146 8.14 -18.41 39.32
CA ASN A 146 9.34 -19.24 39.08
C ASN A 146 9.40 -19.74 37.63
N LYS A 147 10.63 -19.76 37.09
CA LYS A 147 11.02 -20.37 35.82
C LYS A 147 11.09 -21.89 35.98
N THR A 148 10.65 -22.65 34.99
CA THR A 148 11.14 -24.02 34.76
C THR A 148 11.03 -24.42 33.28
N GLU A 149 12.20 -24.53 32.66
CA GLU A 149 12.68 -25.61 31.78
C GLU A 149 11.69 -26.41 30.91
N ARG A 150 11.88 -26.23 29.59
CA ARG A 150 12.05 -27.26 28.54
C ARG A 150 11.32 -28.60 28.75
N SER A 151 10.34 -28.86 27.89
CA SER A 151 9.94 -30.21 27.51
C SER A 151 9.56 -30.19 26.02
N GLU A 152 10.37 -30.84 25.20
CA GLU A 152 9.90 -31.36 23.90
C GLU A 152 9.08 -32.62 24.18
N PRO A 153 7.98 -32.79 23.44
CA PRO A 153 7.79 -34.08 22.80
C PRO A 153 7.30 -33.93 21.36
N ASP A 154 8.16 -34.41 20.46
CA ASP A 154 7.94 -35.32 19.33
C ASP A 154 6.76 -35.18 18.33
N PRO A 155 6.98 -35.67 17.09
CA PRO A 155 6.38 -35.17 15.87
C PRO A 155 5.29 -36.10 15.36
N PHE A 156 4.09 -35.60 15.08
CA PHE A 156 3.25 -36.14 14.00
C PHE A 156 2.17 -35.13 13.59
N SER A 157 2.16 -34.86 12.29
CA SER A 157 1.07 -34.47 11.40
C SER A 157 -0.15 -33.75 12.00
N SER A 158 -0.28 -32.47 11.65
CA SER A 158 -1.59 -31.88 11.40
C SER A 158 -1.48 -31.08 10.12
N ASP A 159 -2.25 -31.49 9.10
CA ASP A 159 -2.63 -30.69 7.94
C ASP A 159 -3.29 -29.39 8.43
N ALA A 160 -2.46 -28.43 8.83
CA ALA A 160 -2.84 -27.06 9.03
C ALA A 160 -2.81 -26.42 7.65
N GLU A 161 -3.94 -25.87 7.20
CA GLU A 161 -3.99 -25.07 5.98
C GLU A 161 -2.89 -24.02 6.05
N ASP A 162 -1.83 -24.20 5.25
CA ASP A 162 -0.62 -23.39 5.25
C ASP A 162 -1.00 -21.94 4.96
N GLU A 163 -1.07 -21.14 6.02
CA GLU A 163 -1.03 -19.70 5.90
C GLU A 163 0.24 -19.37 5.09
N PRO A 164 0.15 -18.71 3.92
CA PRO A 164 1.31 -18.56 3.05
C PRO A 164 2.40 -17.83 3.83
N ASP A 165 3.60 -18.44 3.85
CA ASP A 165 4.77 -17.93 4.56
C ASP A 165 4.97 -16.42 4.25
N GLU A 166 5.47 -15.67 5.22
CA GLU A 166 5.65 -14.22 5.11
C GLU A 166 6.46 -13.86 3.86
N ARG A 167 7.42 -14.70 3.48
CA ARG A 167 8.21 -14.58 2.26
C ARG A 167 7.33 -14.64 1.01
N THR A 168 6.44 -15.62 0.90
CA THR A 168 5.52 -15.80 -0.24
C THR A 168 4.59 -14.60 -0.42
N ARG A 169 4.13 -14.00 0.70
CA ARG A 169 3.30 -12.79 0.66
C ARG A 169 4.07 -11.58 0.12
N LEU A 170 5.32 -11.41 0.55
CA LEU A 170 6.19 -10.34 0.07
C LEU A 170 6.54 -10.52 -1.41
N GLU A 171 6.81 -11.75 -1.83
CA GLU A 171 7.10 -12.06 -3.22
C GLU A 171 5.90 -11.73 -4.12
N ALA A 172 4.70 -12.20 -3.78
CA ALA A 172 3.48 -11.87 -4.51
C ALA A 172 3.22 -10.35 -4.55
N TYR A 173 3.50 -9.64 -3.44
CA TYR A 173 3.39 -8.18 -3.39
C TYR A 173 4.35 -7.50 -4.37
N PHE A 174 5.64 -7.87 -4.38
CA PHE A 174 6.63 -7.25 -5.27
C PHE A 174 6.41 -7.61 -6.73
N MET A 175 6.10 -8.87 -7.03
CA MET A 175 5.70 -9.31 -8.38
C MET A 175 4.57 -8.44 -8.94
N GLN A 176 3.59 -8.14 -8.09
CA GLN A 176 2.43 -7.34 -8.48
C GLN A 176 2.71 -5.83 -8.55
N SER A 177 3.36 -5.26 -7.53
CA SER A 177 3.58 -3.82 -7.39
C SER A 177 4.64 -3.27 -8.34
N LEU A 178 5.63 -4.09 -8.68
CA LEU A 178 6.66 -3.76 -9.67
C LEU A 178 6.22 -4.09 -11.10
N GLU A 179 5.04 -4.71 -11.27
CA GLU A 179 4.50 -5.11 -12.58
C GLU A 179 5.49 -5.99 -13.36
N VAL A 180 6.03 -7.01 -12.70
CA VAL A 180 7.11 -7.86 -13.25
C VAL A 180 6.72 -8.48 -14.59
N ASP A 181 5.47 -8.94 -14.75
CA ASP A 181 4.98 -9.47 -16.04
C ASP A 181 5.12 -8.47 -17.20
N LEU A 182 4.99 -7.17 -16.93
CA LEU A 182 5.17 -6.12 -17.93
C LEU A 182 6.65 -5.85 -18.17
N LEU A 183 7.46 -5.81 -17.10
CA LEU A 183 8.91 -5.65 -17.20
C LEU A 183 9.52 -6.75 -18.08
N LEU A 184 9.15 -8.01 -17.86
CA LEU A 184 9.62 -9.15 -18.64
C LEU A 184 9.25 -9.05 -20.14
N ARG A 185 8.12 -8.41 -20.47
CA ARG A 185 7.74 -8.18 -21.88
C ARG A 185 8.53 -7.04 -22.53
N VAL A 186 8.89 -6.02 -21.75
CA VAL A 186 9.56 -4.80 -22.25
C VAL A 186 11.08 -4.98 -22.31
N CYS A 187 11.66 -5.72 -21.37
CA CYS A 187 13.08 -6.06 -21.30
C CYS A 187 13.26 -7.57 -21.03
N PRO A 188 13.02 -8.44 -22.03
CA PRO A 188 13.11 -9.89 -21.85
C PRO A 188 14.54 -10.36 -21.52
N ASP A 189 15.56 -9.67 -22.03
CA ASP A 189 16.98 -10.04 -21.80
C ASP A 189 17.42 -9.83 -20.33
N GLU A 190 16.62 -9.12 -19.53
CA GLU A 190 16.90 -8.81 -18.12
C GLU A 190 16.09 -9.70 -17.15
N GLU A 191 15.49 -10.78 -17.62
CA GLU A 191 14.62 -11.68 -16.82
C GLU A 191 15.29 -12.11 -15.51
N ASP A 192 16.49 -12.67 -15.59
CA ASP A 192 17.26 -13.12 -14.43
C ASP A 192 17.57 -11.98 -13.46
N THR A 193 17.91 -10.79 -13.99
CA THR A 193 18.21 -9.60 -13.18
C THR A 193 16.96 -9.12 -12.45
N ILE A 194 15.80 -9.11 -13.12
CA ILE A 194 14.52 -8.69 -12.55
C ILE A 194 14.11 -9.62 -11.40
N TYR A 195 14.20 -10.94 -11.58
CA TYR A 195 13.92 -11.88 -10.50
C TYR A 195 14.90 -11.77 -9.34
N GLN A 196 16.20 -11.54 -9.61
CA GLN A 196 17.19 -11.27 -8.56
C GLN A 196 16.87 -9.98 -7.78
N ILE A 197 16.36 -8.94 -8.44
CA ILE A 197 15.91 -7.72 -7.78
C ILE A 197 14.71 -8.03 -6.87
N VAL A 198 13.73 -8.81 -7.33
CA VAL A 198 12.58 -9.20 -6.51
C VAL A 198 13.03 -9.99 -5.29
N ASP A 199 13.87 -11.01 -5.45
CA ASP A 199 14.38 -11.81 -4.35
C ASP A 199 15.16 -10.96 -3.33
N LEU A 200 15.98 -10.01 -3.82
CA LEU A 200 16.68 -9.06 -2.96
C LEU A 200 15.73 -8.17 -2.14
N LEU A 201 14.64 -7.71 -2.74
CA LEU A 201 13.62 -6.89 -2.05
C LEU A 201 12.90 -7.73 -0.99
N VAL A 202 12.54 -8.98 -1.31
CA VAL A 202 11.90 -9.92 -0.39
C VAL A 202 12.83 -10.25 0.78
N ASP A 203 14.09 -10.60 0.52
CA ASP A 203 15.13 -10.85 1.53
C ASP A 203 15.33 -9.66 2.46
N THR A 204 15.39 -8.45 1.89
CA THR A 204 15.60 -7.23 2.66
C THR A 204 14.38 -6.92 3.51
N CYS A 205 13.17 -7.15 3.00
CA CYS A 205 11.94 -6.89 3.74
C CYS A 205 11.62 -7.96 4.78
N SER A 206 12.05 -9.20 4.59
CA SER A 206 11.87 -10.29 5.57
C SER A 206 12.97 -10.35 6.65
N THR A 207 13.97 -9.47 6.59
CA THR A 207 15.08 -9.50 7.55
C THR A 207 14.63 -9.26 8.99
N LYS A 208 15.20 -9.98 9.95
CA LYS A 208 14.98 -9.76 11.39
C LYS A 208 15.94 -8.72 12.00
N ARG A 209 16.89 -8.21 11.22
CA ARG A 209 17.89 -7.22 11.69
C ARG A 209 17.23 -5.87 11.93
N LYS A 210 17.68 -5.15 12.97
CA LYS A 210 17.18 -3.80 13.30
C LYS A 210 17.79 -2.70 12.43
N LEU A 211 19.04 -2.90 11.99
CA LEU A 211 19.80 -1.95 11.18
C LEU A 211 20.31 -2.66 9.92
N LEU A 212 20.33 -1.92 8.81
CA LEU A 212 20.83 -2.35 7.51
C LEU A 212 21.81 -1.30 6.98
N ARG A 213 22.97 -1.76 6.51
CA ARG A 213 23.94 -0.92 5.83
C ARG A 213 23.47 -0.70 4.39
N VAL A 214 23.11 0.53 4.05
CA VAL A 214 22.60 0.91 2.71
C VAL A 214 23.29 2.20 2.26
N ALA A 215 23.86 2.19 1.05
CA ALA A 215 24.57 3.34 0.47
C ALA A 215 25.66 3.93 1.39
N GLY A 216 26.32 3.08 2.18
CA GLY A 216 27.39 3.52 3.08
C GLY A 216 26.96 3.97 4.47
N ASP A 217 25.68 3.95 4.82
CA ASP A 217 25.20 4.28 6.17
C ASP A 217 24.40 3.14 6.79
N ASP A 218 24.37 3.07 8.12
CA ASP A 218 23.44 2.19 8.84
C ASP A 218 22.08 2.86 9.00
N LYS A 219 21.05 2.21 8.46
CA LYS A 219 19.67 2.71 8.41
C LYS A 219 18.74 1.75 9.15
N PRO A 220 17.71 2.25 9.88
CA PRO A 220 16.70 1.38 10.49
C PRO A 220 16.02 0.50 9.43
N ALA A 221 15.89 -0.79 9.71
CA ALA A 221 15.32 -1.74 8.75
C ALA A 221 13.92 -1.33 8.29
N GLU A 222 13.06 -0.85 9.20
CA GLU A 222 11.71 -0.35 8.88
C GLU A 222 11.71 0.80 7.87
N VAL A 223 12.72 1.69 7.93
CA VAL A 223 12.85 2.81 7.00
C VAL A 223 13.21 2.29 5.61
N VAL A 224 14.12 1.32 5.54
CA VAL A 224 14.50 0.66 4.29
C VAL A 224 13.30 -0.08 3.69
N ARG A 225 12.56 -0.85 4.50
CA ARG A 225 11.32 -1.53 4.06
C ARG A 225 10.29 -0.55 3.52
N SER A 226 9.98 0.51 4.28
CA SER A 226 9.00 1.53 3.86
C SER A 226 9.37 2.18 2.53
N ARG A 227 10.67 2.35 2.27
CA ARG A 227 11.17 2.91 1.01
C ARG A 227 11.09 1.91 -0.14
N PHE A 228 11.44 0.65 0.08
CA PHE A 228 11.35 -0.42 -0.92
C PHE A 228 9.90 -0.73 -1.31
N MET A 229 8.97 -0.70 -0.35
CA MET A 229 7.54 -0.88 -0.61
C MET A 229 6.92 0.21 -1.52
N LYS A 230 7.63 1.32 -1.75
CA LYS A 230 7.21 2.43 -2.63
C LYS A 230 7.82 2.33 -4.04
N LEU A 231 8.64 1.31 -4.31
CA LEU A 231 9.17 1.06 -5.65
C LEU A 231 8.05 0.67 -6.62
N ASN A 232 8.30 0.93 -7.90
CA ASN A 232 7.39 0.63 -9.00
C ASN A 232 8.23 0.24 -10.23
N ALA A 233 7.56 -0.15 -11.32
CA ALA A 233 8.20 -0.57 -12.56
C ALA A 233 9.24 0.45 -13.09
N ASP A 234 8.95 1.75 -13.03
CA ASP A 234 9.85 2.80 -13.55
C ASP A 234 11.17 2.87 -12.77
N HIS A 235 11.11 2.71 -11.44
CA HIS A 235 12.33 2.62 -10.63
C HIS A 235 13.17 1.40 -10.99
N ILE A 236 12.55 0.26 -11.30
CA ILE A 236 13.29 -0.94 -11.72
C ILE A 236 13.95 -0.71 -13.07
N ARG A 237 13.23 -0.15 -14.04
CA ARG A 237 13.78 0.21 -15.36
C ARG A 237 14.95 1.19 -15.23
N PHE A 238 14.84 2.18 -14.35
CA PHE A 238 15.92 3.09 -14.05
C PHE A 238 17.16 2.37 -13.51
N VAL A 239 16.98 1.44 -12.55
CA VAL A 239 18.10 0.66 -12.00
C VAL A 239 18.74 -0.25 -13.06
N LEU A 240 17.96 -0.92 -13.91
CA LEU A 240 18.47 -1.72 -15.03
C LEU A 240 19.27 -0.85 -16.01
N LYS A 241 18.80 0.37 -16.31
CA LYS A 241 19.54 1.33 -17.13
C LYS A 241 20.88 1.70 -16.50
N CYS A 242 20.91 2.00 -15.19
CA CYS A 242 22.16 2.29 -14.48
C CYS A 242 23.15 1.12 -14.49
N LEU A 243 22.66 -0.13 -14.48
CA LEU A 243 23.50 -1.31 -14.60
C LEU A 243 24.10 -1.44 -16.00
N ALA A 244 23.29 -1.26 -17.04
CA ALA A 244 23.73 -1.35 -18.43
C ALA A 244 24.78 -0.27 -18.77
N GLU A 245 24.66 0.92 -18.19
CA GLU A 245 25.60 2.03 -18.41
C GLU A 245 26.86 1.96 -17.52
N SER A 246 26.89 1.08 -16.52
CA SER A 246 28.05 0.96 -15.63
C SER A 246 29.24 0.32 -16.36
N THR A 247 30.25 1.13 -16.67
CA THR A 247 31.48 0.68 -17.35
C THR A 247 32.47 -0.05 -16.42
N ALA A 248 32.25 -0.02 -15.10
CA ALA A 248 33.10 -0.67 -14.11
C ALA A 248 32.47 -1.98 -13.61
N PRO A 249 33.25 -3.07 -13.45
CA PRO A 249 32.76 -4.32 -12.93
C PRO A 249 32.32 -4.15 -11.47
N VAL A 250 31.04 -4.42 -11.20
CA VAL A 250 30.46 -4.32 -9.87
C VAL A 250 30.92 -5.50 -9.02
N ARG A 251 31.95 -5.29 -8.18
CA ARG A 251 32.50 -6.35 -7.30
C ARG A 251 31.50 -6.90 -6.28
N ASN A 252 30.55 -6.07 -5.83
CA ASN A 252 29.52 -6.47 -4.88
C ASN A 252 28.14 -6.07 -5.41
N MET A 253 27.62 -6.91 -6.31
CA MET A 253 26.36 -6.67 -7.02
C MET A 253 25.19 -6.44 -6.05
N LYS A 254 25.12 -7.22 -4.96
CA LYS A 254 24.05 -7.09 -3.96
C LYS A 254 24.04 -5.71 -3.29
N GLN A 255 25.20 -5.22 -2.85
CA GLN A 255 25.31 -3.90 -2.22
C GLN A 255 25.03 -2.76 -3.20
N TYR A 256 25.48 -2.91 -4.45
CA TYR A 256 25.17 -1.94 -5.50
C TYR A 256 23.66 -1.85 -5.75
N LEU A 257 23.00 -2.99 -6.02
CA LEU A 257 21.56 -3.05 -6.25
C LEU A 257 20.79 -2.47 -5.08
N LEU A 258 21.17 -2.84 -3.86
CA LEU A 258 20.51 -2.37 -2.65
C LEU A 258 20.61 -0.83 -2.49
N ALA A 259 21.77 -0.25 -2.81
CA ALA A 259 21.95 1.20 -2.81
C ALA A 259 21.20 1.89 -3.97
N ALA A 260 21.25 1.32 -5.18
CA ALA A 260 20.58 1.84 -6.37
C ALA A 260 19.05 1.86 -6.18
N LEU A 261 18.47 0.73 -5.75
CA LEU A 261 17.04 0.60 -5.45
C LEU A 261 16.60 1.56 -4.33
N TYR A 262 17.42 1.74 -3.30
CA TYR A 262 17.10 2.66 -2.20
C TYR A 262 17.08 4.13 -2.63
N ASN A 263 17.95 4.50 -3.57
CA ASN A 263 18.08 5.87 -4.04
C ASN A 263 17.20 6.20 -5.24
N ALA A 264 16.75 5.18 -6.00
CA ALA A 264 15.98 5.35 -7.24
C ALA A 264 14.82 6.37 -7.13
N PRO A 265 13.93 6.32 -6.11
CA PRO A 265 12.83 7.28 -6.01
C PRO A 265 13.27 8.74 -5.81
N THR A 266 14.49 8.97 -5.33
CA THR A 266 15.02 10.31 -5.08
C THR A 266 15.96 10.81 -6.17
N THR A 267 16.63 9.92 -6.89
CA THR A 267 17.67 10.30 -7.87
C THR A 267 17.24 10.17 -9.33
N MET A 268 16.17 9.41 -9.61
CA MET A 268 15.71 9.14 -10.98
C MET A 268 15.43 10.42 -11.78
N GLN A 269 14.72 11.39 -11.19
CA GLN A 269 14.38 12.64 -11.89
C GLN A 269 15.62 13.49 -12.20
N LEU A 270 16.54 13.64 -11.24
CA LEU A 270 17.80 14.36 -11.44
C LEU A 270 18.66 13.70 -12.52
N TYR A 271 18.70 12.36 -12.53
CA TYR A 271 19.46 11.62 -13.52
C TYR A 271 18.94 11.90 -14.95
N TYR A 272 17.63 11.81 -15.18
CA TYR A 272 17.07 12.09 -16.51
C TYR A 272 17.27 13.54 -16.93
N GLN A 273 17.14 14.50 -16.01
CA GLN A 273 17.40 15.91 -16.28
C GLN A 273 18.87 16.18 -16.69
N ASN A 274 19.82 15.53 -16.01
CA ASN A 274 21.23 15.62 -16.36
C ASN A 274 21.53 15.00 -17.73
N GLN A 275 20.93 13.85 -18.04
CA GLN A 275 21.09 13.20 -19.34
C GLN A 275 20.56 14.07 -20.49
N THR A 276 19.37 14.66 -20.33
CA THR A 276 18.82 15.57 -21.35
C THR A 276 19.71 16.81 -21.56
N ASN A 277 20.29 17.36 -20.49
CA ASN A 277 21.17 18.52 -20.60
C ASN A 277 22.48 18.17 -21.33
N HIS A 278 23.06 17.01 -21.05
CA HIS A 278 24.28 16.52 -21.70
C HIS A 278 24.05 16.22 -23.19
N ASP A 279 22.90 15.64 -23.54
CA ASP A 279 22.54 15.38 -24.94
C ASP A 279 22.29 16.67 -25.72
N LEU A 280 21.74 17.70 -25.07
CA LEU A 280 21.57 19.03 -25.67
C LEU A 280 22.92 19.74 -25.84
N SER A 281 23.86 19.62 -24.89
CA SER A 281 25.18 20.25 -25.00
C SER A 281 26.06 19.60 -26.08
N ASN A 282 25.89 18.31 -26.36
CA ASN A 282 26.65 17.60 -27.40
C ASN A 282 26.06 17.75 -28.81
N ARG A 283 24.91 18.43 -28.95
CA ARG A 283 24.28 18.75 -30.25
C ARG A 283 24.58 20.17 -30.75
N GLY A 284 25.28 20.98 -29.95
CA GLY A 284 25.82 22.30 -30.34
C GLY A 284 27.29 22.21 -30.70
#